data_AF-A0A6A5V8J2-F1
#
_entry.id   AF-A0A6A5V8J2-F1
#
_cell.length_a   1.000
_cell.length_b   1.000
_cell.length_c   1.000
_cell.angle_alpha   90.00
_cell.angle_beta   90.00
_cell.angle_gamma   90.00
#
_symmetry.space_group_name_H-M   'P 1'
#
loop_
_entity.id
_entity.type
_entity.pdbx_description
1 polymer ?
#
loop_
_entity_poly.entity_id
_entity_poly.type
_entity_poly.pdbx_seq_one_letter_code
_entity_poly.pdbx_strand_id
1 'polypeptide(L)'
;MRTRIVLIDCDVEDELCREYGVNEYPAIRLLTKDWSDSEETTTRTIGRYRGRKTEHAIRSFLTKHEYPTIYRISSEDQLRDFKKVDDVVIVAFLPADQDDPLQIYYSIAEQHHEDFVFGYTYYASIAEKEAVTVPSIKCYKNTDGDHKLLKGAFTAADVEAFLSTATKTIIGDFSERNMEAYMAPGKLSAYIFATTEDEARALRHELTSLAKKFEQYVTFGVADAVEYAPMAKNFGLVEGRFPALAVHAPMNDNVFTYLQRRVIRVDVVEGMLMTILQGKATTGQVFGANAPEMEGAEAEAVKGQRDEL
;
A
#
# COMPACT_ATOMS: atom_id res chain seq x y z
N MET A 1 3.02 10.38 16.00
CA MET A 1 3.24 9.09 16.67
C MET A 1 3.46 9.35 18.15
N ARG A 2 2.56 8.86 19.00
CA ARG A 2 2.62 9.03 20.46
C ARG A 2 3.07 7.75 21.18
N THR A 3 3.08 6.63 20.47
CA THR A 3 3.52 5.32 20.96
C THR A 3 5.03 5.28 21.16
N ARG A 4 5.46 4.81 22.33
CA ARG A 4 6.88 4.56 22.64
C ARG A 4 7.26 3.16 22.17
N ILE A 5 8.44 3.05 21.55
CA ILE A 5 9.02 1.78 21.12
C ILE A 5 10.08 1.38 22.14
N VAL A 6 10.09 0.11 22.53
CA VAL A 6 11.09 -0.48 23.43
C VAL A 6 11.58 -1.77 22.79
N LEU A 7 12.90 -1.97 22.78
CA LEU A 7 13.54 -3.23 22.43
C LEU A 7 13.84 -4.02 23.71
N ILE A 8 13.53 -5.30 23.67
CA ILE A 8 13.77 -6.24 24.78
C ILE A 8 14.64 -7.36 24.23
N ASP A 9 15.79 -7.57 24.86
CA ASP A 9 16.66 -8.70 24.56
C ASP A 9 16.17 -9.93 25.32
N CYS A 10 15.59 -10.88 24.60
CA CYS A 10 15.05 -12.10 25.21
C CYS A 10 16.11 -13.12 25.60
N ASP A 11 17.38 -12.95 25.19
CA ASP A 11 18.49 -13.76 25.72
C ASP A 11 18.82 -13.33 27.16
N VAL A 12 18.51 -12.09 27.52
CA VAL A 12 18.66 -11.54 28.88
C VAL A 12 17.36 -11.66 29.68
N GLU A 13 16.22 -11.34 29.08
CA GLU A 13 14.90 -11.23 29.73
C GLU A 13 13.96 -12.40 29.35
N ASP A 14 14.44 -13.65 29.46
CA ASP A 14 13.71 -14.86 29.02
C ASP A 14 12.34 -15.04 29.70
N GLU A 15 12.24 -14.81 31.02
CA GLU A 15 10.98 -14.93 31.76
C GLU A 15 9.92 -13.94 31.23
N LEU A 16 10.33 -12.70 30.97
CA LEU A 16 9.47 -11.66 30.43
C LEU A 16 9.01 -12.04 29.01
N CYS A 17 9.91 -12.48 28.15
CA CYS A 17 9.55 -12.86 26.79
C CYS A 17 8.59 -14.06 26.74
N ARG A 18 8.73 -15.02 27.66
CA ARG A 18 7.77 -16.13 27.84
C ARG A 18 6.40 -15.63 28.31
N GLU A 19 6.35 -14.71 29.26
CA GLU A 19 5.10 -14.11 29.76
C GLU A 19 4.30 -13.45 28.61
N TYR A 20 4.99 -12.74 27.71
CA TYR A 20 4.38 -12.10 26.54
C TYR A 20 4.23 -13.06 25.33
N GLY A 21 4.46 -14.35 25.52
CA GLY A 21 4.26 -15.42 24.55
C GLY A 21 5.12 -15.24 23.30
N VAL A 22 6.39 -14.90 23.46
CA VAL A 22 7.37 -14.81 22.37
C VAL A 22 7.99 -16.17 22.14
N ASN A 23 7.73 -16.74 20.96
CA ASN A 23 8.25 -18.07 20.55
C ASN A 23 9.16 -18.00 19.32
N GLU A 24 9.19 -16.86 18.64
CA GLU A 24 9.96 -16.63 17.40
C GLU A 24 10.41 -15.17 17.36
N TYR A 25 11.60 -14.93 16.81
CA TYR A 25 12.20 -13.60 16.77
C TYR A 25 12.29 -13.01 15.35
N PRO A 26 12.20 -11.66 15.21
CA PRO A 26 11.69 -10.74 16.22
C PRO A 26 10.16 -10.90 16.39
N ALA A 27 9.64 -10.61 17.58
CA ALA A 27 8.20 -10.57 17.87
C ALA A 27 7.79 -9.17 18.32
N ILE A 28 6.80 -8.58 17.65
CA ILE A 28 6.29 -7.24 17.99
C ILE A 28 4.95 -7.38 18.74
N ARG A 29 4.83 -6.64 19.84
CA ARG A 29 3.64 -6.59 20.70
C ARG A 29 3.23 -5.14 20.90
N LEU A 30 1.95 -4.84 20.74
CA LEU A 30 1.36 -3.58 21.11
C LEU A 30 0.70 -3.73 22.47
N LEU A 31 1.13 -2.91 23.42
CA LEU A 31 0.55 -2.86 24.75
C LEU A 31 -0.35 -1.64 24.82
N THR A 32 -1.66 -1.86 24.84
CA THR A 32 -2.62 -0.79 25.10
C THR A 32 -3.03 -0.82 26.57
N LYS A 33 -3.05 0.36 27.17
CA LYS A 33 -3.57 0.55 28.52
C LYS A 33 -5.04 0.89 28.38
N ASP A 34 -5.93 0.00 28.79
CA ASP A 34 -7.32 0.37 28.95
C ASP A 34 -7.44 1.31 30.17
N TRP A 35 -8.06 2.47 29.96
CA TRP A 35 -8.31 3.48 30.99
C TRP A 35 -9.79 3.46 31.41
N SER A 36 -10.49 2.35 31.18
CA SER A 36 -11.85 2.16 31.67
C SER A 36 -11.89 2.14 33.21
N ASP A 37 -12.86 2.88 33.76
CA ASP A 37 -12.95 3.34 35.15
C ASP A 37 -12.79 2.26 36.24
N SER A 38 -11.60 2.17 36.84
CA SER A 38 -11.37 1.99 38.28
C SER A 38 -9.86 1.89 38.53
N GLU A 39 -9.36 2.52 39.60
CA GLU A 39 -7.92 2.65 39.91
C GLU A 39 -7.17 1.33 40.17
N GLU A 40 -7.80 0.17 40.06
CA GLU A 40 -7.24 -1.10 40.53
C GLU A 40 -7.15 -2.24 39.51
N THR A 41 -7.70 -2.12 38.30
CA THR A 41 -7.54 -3.18 37.28
C THR A 41 -7.05 -2.61 35.96
N THR A 42 -5.74 -2.40 35.84
CA THR A 42 -5.12 -2.11 34.54
C THR A 42 -5.11 -3.39 33.70
N THR A 43 -6.16 -3.63 32.93
CA THR A 43 -6.15 -4.66 31.89
C THR A 43 -5.26 -4.17 30.75
N ARG A 44 -4.12 -4.84 30.56
CA ARG A 44 -3.24 -4.60 29.40
C ARG A 44 -3.73 -5.49 28.27
N THR A 45 -4.23 -4.89 27.19
CA THR A 45 -4.50 -5.65 25.98
C THR A 45 -3.21 -5.78 25.19
N ILE A 46 -2.84 -7.02 24.84
CA ILE A 46 -1.63 -7.33 24.10
C ILE A 46 -2.03 -7.64 22.66
N GLY A 47 -1.91 -6.64 21.78
CA GLY A 47 -2.04 -6.81 20.34
C GLY A 47 -0.80 -7.50 19.76
N ARG A 48 -0.96 -8.59 19.02
CA ARG A 48 0.16 -9.25 18.32
C ARG A 48 0.27 -8.70 16.91
N TYR A 49 1.41 -8.10 16.58
CA TYR A 49 1.69 -7.69 15.21
C TYR A 49 2.16 -8.90 14.38
N ARG A 50 1.46 -9.16 13.28
CA ARG A 50 1.75 -10.27 12.34
C ARG A 50 2.09 -9.79 10.94
N GLY A 51 2.14 -8.47 10.73
CA GLY A 51 2.45 -7.87 9.44
C GLY A 51 3.94 -7.95 9.06
N ARG A 52 4.29 -7.33 7.93
CA ARG A 52 5.68 -7.23 7.47
C ARG A 52 6.50 -6.44 8.48
N LYS A 53 7.70 -6.91 8.80
CA LYS A 53 8.60 -6.25 9.76
C LYS A 53 9.37 -5.09 9.11
N THR A 54 8.64 -4.17 8.48
CA THR A 54 9.19 -2.94 7.87
C THR A 54 8.72 -1.73 8.66
N GLU A 55 9.51 -0.65 8.66
CA GLU A 55 9.15 0.59 9.37
C GLU A 55 7.76 1.09 8.95
N HIS A 56 7.50 1.13 7.64
CA HIS A 56 6.24 1.58 7.07
C HIS A 56 5.05 0.75 7.55
N ALA A 57 5.14 -0.58 7.52
CA ALA A 57 4.03 -1.45 7.91
C ALA A 57 3.77 -1.43 9.43
N ILE A 58 4.80 -1.24 10.25
CA ILE A 58 4.66 -1.05 11.71
C ILE A 58 4.03 0.32 11.99
N ARG A 59 4.48 1.38 11.31
CA ARG A 59 3.93 2.73 11.44
C ARG A 59 2.45 2.77 11.09
N SER A 60 2.05 2.16 9.97
CA SER A 60 0.64 2.01 9.57
C SER A 60 -0.19 1.32 10.66
N PHE A 61 0.29 0.18 11.18
CA PHE A 61 -0.39 -0.54 12.25
C PHE A 61 -0.57 0.31 13.53
N LEU A 62 0.47 1.05 13.93
CA LEU A 62 0.39 1.94 15.09
C LEU A 62 -0.54 3.11 14.85
N THR A 63 -0.54 3.72 13.65
CA THR A 63 -1.49 4.79 13.30
C THR A 63 -2.93 4.31 13.50
N LYS A 64 -3.29 3.12 12.99
CA LYS A 64 -4.65 2.58 13.10
C LYS A 64 -5.10 2.39 14.56
N HIS A 65 -4.17 2.04 15.45
CA HIS A 65 -4.45 1.88 16.89
C HIS A 65 -4.39 3.21 17.67
N GLU A 66 -3.70 4.24 17.17
CA GLU A 66 -3.63 5.56 17.81
C GLU A 66 -4.84 6.44 17.50
N TYR A 67 -5.51 6.21 16.36
CA TYR A 67 -6.69 6.98 15.96
C TYR A 67 -7.97 6.45 16.64
N PRO A 68 -8.91 7.34 16.98
CA PRO A 68 -10.24 6.90 17.41
C PRO A 68 -10.94 6.17 16.26
N THR A 69 -11.93 5.33 16.58
CA THR A 69 -12.73 4.58 15.61
C THR A 69 -13.17 5.43 14.42
N ILE A 70 -13.63 6.66 14.68
CA ILE A 70 -13.83 7.69 13.66
C ILE A 70 -13.26 9.03 14.14
N TYR A 71 -12.54 9.72 13.26
CA TYR A 71 -11.97 11.04 13.54
C TYR A 71 -12.81 12.16 12.91
N ARG A 72 -13.24 13.14 13.72
CA ARG A 72 -14.00 14.30 13.21
C ARG A 72 -13.08 15.33 12.57
N ILE A 73 -13.27 15.55 11.28
CA ILE A 73 -12.53 16.53 10.47
C ILE A 73 -13.32 17.85 10.44
N SER A 74 -12.70 18.89 11.00
CA SER A 74 -13.32 20.20 11.19
C SER A 74 -12.76 21.32 10.33
N SER A 75 -11.68 21.06 9.59
CA SER A 75 -11.10 22.01 8.65
C SER A 75 -10.44 21.30 7.47
N GLU A 76 -10.17 22.06 6.41
CA GLU A 76 -9.45 21.56 5.24
C GLU A 76 -8.02 21.17 5.55
N ASP A 77 -7.36 21.92 6.45
CA ASP A 77 -6.01 21.57 6.92
C ASP A 77 -6.04 20.20 7.62
N GLN A 78 -7.03 19.97 8.49
CA GLN A 78 -7.23 18.66 9.11
C GLN A 78 -7.51 17.57 8.08
N LEU A 79 -8.32 17.83 7.05
CA LEU A 79 -8.52 16.85 5.98
C LEU A 79 -7.21 16.53 5.25
N ARG A 80 -6.44 17.57 4.87
CA ARG A 80 -5.17 17.40 4.15
C ARG A 80 -4.18 16.57 4.96
N ASP A 81 -4.10 16.79 6.25
CA ASP A 81 -3.18 16.06 7.12
C ASP A 81 -3.71 14.64 7.39
N PHE A 82 -5.02 14.51 7.64
CA PHE A 82 -5.70 13.22 7.81
C PHE A 82 -5.53 12.31 6.59
N LYS A 83 -5.54 12.87 5.37
CA LYS A 83 -5.29 12.12 4.13
C LYS A 83 -3.98 11.36 4.12
N LYS A 84 -2.96 11.79 4.88
CA LYS A 84 -1.58 11.29 4.79
C LYS A 84 -1.21 10.36 5.94
N VAL A 85 -2.12 10.10 6.86
CA VAL A 85 -1.79 9.39 8.11
C VAL A 85 -1.53 7.90 7.87
N ASP A 86 -2.11 7.35 6.81
CA ASP A 86 -1.98 5.96 6.43
C ASP A 86 -2.08 5.76 4.91
N ASP A 87 -1.77 4.55 4.45
CA ASP A 87 -1.82 4.13 3.06
C ASP A 87 -3.22 4.21 2.45
N VAL A 88 -4.24 3.90 3.25
CA VAL A 88 -5.65 4.00 2.85
C VAL A 88 -6.43 4.65 3.98
N VAL A 89 -7.12 5.75 3.66
CA VAL A 89 -8.01 6.42 4.61
C VAL A 89 -9.40 6.60 4.02
N ILE A 90 -10.42 6.36 4.85
CA ILE A 90 -11.81 6.41 4.45
C ILE A 90 -12.43 7.64 5.08
N VAL A 91 -13.06 8.51 4.29
CA VAL A 91 -13.67 9.74 4.77
C VAL A 91 -15.13 9.83 4.35
N ALA A 92 -16.03 9.93 5.33
CA ALA A 92 -17.44 10.21 5.09
C ALA A 92 -17.73 11.72 5.07
N PHE A 93 -18.48 12.17 4.07
CA PHE A 93 -19.03 13.52 3.99
C PHE A 93 -20.52 13.41 4.27
N LEU A 94 -20.96 13.91 5.42
CA LEU A 94 -22.28 13.64 5.98
C LEU A 94 -23.12 14.93 6.09
N PRO A 95 -24.46 14.83 5.97
CA PRO A 95 -25.35 15.95 6.25
C PRO A 95 -25.29 16.32 7.74
N ALA A 96 -25.29 17.61 8.06
CA ALA A 96 -25.17 18.10 9.44
C ALA A 96 -26.45 17.96 10.28
N ASP A 97 -27.59 17.71 9.61
CA ASP A 97 -28.93 17.65 10.18
C ASP A 97 -29.47 16.22 10.33
N GLN A 98 -28.67 15.19 10.03
CA GLN A 98 -29.07 13.79 10.14
C GLN A 98 -27.99 12.95 10.81
N ASP A 99 -28.38 12.19 11.84
CA ASP A 99 -27.46 11.33 12.59
C ASP A 99 -27.40 9.90 12.05
N ASP A 100 -28.44 9.41 11.37
CA ASP A 100 -28.51 8.03 10.86
C ASP A 100 -27.29 7.64 9.99
N PRO A 101 -26.81 8.49 9.05
CA PRO A 101 -25.63 8.16 8.26
C PRO A 101 -24.34 8.02 9.09
N LEU A 102 -24.20 8.79 10.17
CA LEU A 102 -23.04 8.70 11.07
C LEU A 102 -23.06 7.37 11.82
N GLN A 103 -24.22 6.94 12.33
CA GLN A 103 -24.36 5.69 13.07
C GLN A 103 -24.03 4.48 12.19
N ILE A 104 -24.53 4.47 10.96
CA ILE A 104 -24.19 3.44 9.97
C ILE A 104 -22.67 3.42 9.74
N TYR A 105 -22.07 4.58 9.47
CA TYR A 105 -20.63 4.68 9.22
C TYR A 105 -19.78 4.24 10.43
N TYR A 106 -20.17 4.63 11.65
CA TYR A 106 -19.50 4.24 12.88
C TYR A 106 -19.53 2.73 13.10
N SER A 107 -20.69 2.08 12.90
CA SER A 107 -20.80 0.62 13.06
C SER A 107 -19.90 -0.19 12.11
N ILE A 108 -19.60 0.37 10.93
CA ILE A 108 -18.66 -0.23 9.98
C ILE A 108 -17.23 0.07 10.42
N ALA A 109 -16.96 1.31 10.82
CA ALA A 109 -15.64 1.67 11.33
C ALA A 109 -15.23 0.83 12.54
N GLU A 110 -16.15 0.50 13.46
CA GLU A 110 -15.87 -0.41 14.60
C GLU A 110 -15.46 -1.82 14.16
N GLN A 111 -15.88 -2.29 12.99
CA GLN A 111 -15.50 -3.61 12.49
C GLN A 111 -14.16 -3.60 11.75
N HIS A 112 -13.78 -2.45 11.19
CA HIS A 112 -12.64 -2.31 10.27
C HIS A 112 -11.54 -1.35 10.78
N HIS A 113 -11.61 -0.87 12.03
CA HIS A 113 -10.65 0.11 12.57
C HIS A 113 -9.21 -0.42 12.65
N GLU A 114 -9.02 -1.74 12.64
CA GLU A 114 -7.70 -2.36 12.56
C GLU A 114 -7.14 -2.38 11.13
N ASP A 115 -8.01 -2.24 10.13
CA ASP A 115 -7.66 -2.31 8.71
C ASP A 115 -7.49 -0.93 8.07
N PHE A 116 -8.29 0.07 8.48
CA PHE A 116 -8.28 1.42 7.91
C PHE A 116 -8.45 2.50 8.97
N VAL A 117 -8.03 3.73 8.63
CA VAL A 117 -8.33 4.92 9.42
C VAL A 117 -9.58 5.60 8.87
N PHE A 118 -10.57 5.82 9.74
CA PHE A 118 -11.86 6.41 9.37
C PHE A 118 -11.98 7.85 9.86
N GLY A 119 -12.47 8.70 8.99
CA GLY A 119 -12.72 10.12 9.27
C GLY A 119 -14.09 10.54 8.78
N TYR A 120 -14.65 11.59 9.34
CA TYR A 120 -15.90 12.14 8.84
C TYR A 120 -15.95 13.66 8.99
N THR A 121 -16.80 14.28 8.17
CA THR A 121 -17.06 15.72 8.26
C THR A 121 -18.51 16.04 7.95
N TYR A 122 -19.01 17.10 8.60
CA TYR A 122 -20.31 17.72 8.34
C TYR A 122 -20.20 19.02 7.55
N TYR A 123 -18.97 19.49 7.26
CA TYR A 123 -18.74 20.79 6.65
C TYR A 123 -18.86 20.70 5.13
N ALA A 124 -19.95 21.26 4.59
CA ALA A 124 -20.21 21.30 3.14
C ALA A 124 -19.06 21.95 2.35
N SER A 125 -18.39 22.96 2.92
CA SER A 125 -17.22 23.62 2.30
C SER A 125 -16.06 22.65 2.02
N ILE A 126 -15.86 21.65 2.88
CA ILE A 126 -14.84 20.62 2.68
C ILE A 126 -15.26 19.66 1.55
N ALA A 127 -16.53 19.27 1.51
CA ALA A 127 -17.08 18.42 0.45
C ALA A 127 -16.98 19.11 -0.93
N GLU A 128 -17.32 20.39 -1.02
CA GLU A 128 -17.24 21.20 -2.24
C GLU A 128 -15.81 21.24 -2.80
N LYS A 129 -14.80 21.48 -1.94
CA LYS A 129 -13.38 21.49 -2.35
C LYS A 129 -12.87 20.13 -2.79
N GLU A 130 -13.42 19.05 -2.24
CA GLU A 130 -13.13 17.69 -2.69
C GLU A 130 -13.90 17.28 -3.94
N ALA A 131 -14.75 18.17 -4.48
CA ALA A 131 -15.66 17.94 -5.59
C ALA A 131 -16.61 16.75 -5.34
N VAL A 132 -17.14 16.69 -4.11
CA VAL A 132 -17.94 15.59 -3.58
C VAL A 132 -19.32 16.07 -3.16
N THR A 133 -20.36 15.29 -3.45
CA THR A 133 -21.73 15.54 -3.00
C THR A 133 -21.98 14.91 -1.63
N VAL A 134 -22.86 15.52 -0.83
CA VAL A 134 -23.27 15.00 0.49
C VAL A 134 -24.63 14.30 0.38
N PRO A 135 -24.87 13.12 0.99
CA PRO A 135 -23.88 12.26 1.62
C PRO A 135 -22.99 11.51 0.62
N SER A 136 -21.80 11.11 1.06
CA SER A 136 -20.89 10.22 0.32
C SER A 136 -19.76 9.71 1.20
N ILE A 137 -19.04 8.69 0.71
CA ILE A 137 -17.81 8.17 1.33
C ILE A 137 -16.71 8.11 0.28
N LYS A 138 -15.56 8.72 0.57
CA LYS A 138 -14.38 8.72 -0.30
C LYS A 138 -13.27 7.88 0.32
N CYS A 139 -12.72 6.97 -0.47
CA CYS A 139 -11.52 6.21 -0.15
C CYS A 139 -10.32 6.92 -0.78
N TYR A 140 -9.39 7.37 0.05
CA TYR A 140 -8.11 7.92 -0.39
C TYR A 140 -7.05 6.83 -0.30
N LYS A 141 -6.76 6.22 -1.44
CA LYS A 141 -5.66 5.27 -1.61
C LYS A 141 -4.37 6.01 -1.94
N ASN A 142 -3.52 6.21 -0.96
CA ASN A 142 -2.22 6.86 -1.14
C ASN A 142 -1.18 5.90 -1.72
N THR A 143 -1.43 4.59 -1.65
CA THR A 143 -0.55 3.55 -2.22
C THR A 143 -0.46 3.61 -3.74
N ASP A 144 -1.55 3.99 -4.41
CA ASP A 144 -1.65 3.92 -5.87
C ASP A 144 -2.41 5.07 -6.53
N GLY A 145 -2.94 6.02 -5.74
CA GLY A 145 -3.67 7.19 -6.24
C GLY A 145 -5.07 6.87 -6.77
N ASP A 146 -5.52 5.60 -6.69
CA ASP A 146 -6.81 5.17 -7.21
C ASP A 146 -7.96 5.45 -6.24
N HIS A 147 -8.15 6.72 -5.91
CA HIS A 147 -9.22 7.15 -5.02
C HIS A 147 -10.60 6.72 -5.56
N LYS A 148 -11.47 6.23 -4.67
CA LYS A 148 -12.84 5.81 -4.99
C LYS A 148 -13.87 6.63 -4.23
N LEU A 149 -15.07 6.70 -4.76
CA LEU A 149 -16.16 7.47 -4.19
C LEU A 149 -17.47 6.70 -4.26
N LEU A 150 -18.07 6.44 -3.10
CA LEU A 150 -19.46 6.03 -2.95
C LEU A 150 -20.30 7.30 -2.87
N LYS A 151 -21.13 7.56 -3.90
CA LYS A 151 -21.95 8.77 -3.99
C LYS A 151 -23.37 8.51 -3.50
N GLY A 152 -23.92 9.45 -2.75
CA GLY A 152 -25.32 9.44 -2.34
C GLY A 152 -25.54 8.75 -0.99
N ALA A 153 -26.81 8.56 -0.65
CA ALA A 153 -27.20 7.84 0.55
C ALA A 153 -26.71 6.39 0.48
N PHE A 154 -26.34 5.83 1.63
CA PHE A 154 -25.74 4.50 1.73
C PHE A 154 -26.33 3.74 2.92
N THR A 155 -26.37 2.42 2.80
CA THR A 155 -26.64 1.48 3.88
C THR A 155 -25.33 0.86 4.37
N ALA A 156 -25.35 0.17 5.52
CA ALA A 156 -24.18 -0.58 6.01
C ALA A 156 -23.63 -1.56 4.95
N ALA A 157 -24.52 -2.24 4.21
CA ALA A 157 -24.14 -3.15 3.14
C ALA A 157 -23.45 -2.44 1.96
N ASP A 158 -23.88 -1.22 1.63
CA ASP A 158 -23.23 -0.42 0.59
C ASP A 158 -21.80 -0.01 1.01
N VAL A 159 -21.62 0.34 2.28
CA VAL A 159 -20.28 0.70 2.81
C VAL A 159 -19.36 -0.53 2.82
N GLU A 160 -19.83 -1.70 3.25
CA GLU A 160 -19.05 -2.95 3.18
C GLU A 160 -18.63 -3.31 1.74
N ALA A 161 -19.58 -3.25 0.81
CA ALA A 161 -19.31 -3.49 -0.61
C ALA A 161 -18.31 -2.44 -1.16
N PHE A 162 -18.43 -1.19 -0.72
CA PHE A 162 -17.49 -0.14 -1.08
C PHE A 162 -16.09 -0.40 -0.52
N LEU A 163 -15.93 -0.77 0.76
CA LEU A 163 -14.62 -1.05 1.34
C LEU A 163 -13.92 -2.22 0.64
N SER A 164 -14.63 -3.32 0.39
CA SER A 164 -14.05 -4.50 -0.27
C SER A 164 -13.57 -4.23 -1.71
N THR A 165 -14.23 -3.31 -2.42
CA THR A 165 -13.87 -2.97 -3.81
C THR A 165 -12.90 -1.80 -3.91
N ALA A 166 -13.06 -0.79 -3.06
CA ALA A 166 -12.27 0.42 -3.08
C ALA A 166 -10.85 0.23 -2.56
N THR A 167 -10.61 -0.80 -1.75
CA THR A 167 -9.30 -1.06 -1.14
C THR A 167 -8.47 -2.06 -1.93
N LYS A 168 -9.05 -2.71 -2.96
CA LYS A 168 -8.35 -3.68 -3.81
C LYS A 168 -7.15 -3.03 -4.51
N THR A 169 -5.98 -3.62 -4.34
CA THR A 169 -4.75 -3.19 -5.02
C THR A 169 -4.59 -3.93 -6.35
N ILE A 170 -4.40 -3.18 -7.44
CA ILE A 170 -4.18 -3.75 -8.78
C ILE A 170 -2.71 -4.13 -8.98
N ILE A 171 -1.79 -3.32 -8.45
CA ILE A 171 -0.34 -3.57 -8.47
C ILE A 171 0.09 -3.92 -7.04
N GLY A 172 -0.04 -5.21 -6.71
CA GLY A 172 0.31 -5.73 -5.39
C GLY A 172 1.82 -5.92 -5.20
N ASP A 173 2.23 -6.34 -4.00
CA ASP A 173 3.57 -6.85 -3.77
C ASP A 173 3.72 -8.24 -4.40
N PHE A 174 4.81 -8.46 -5.12
CA PHE A 174 5.26 -9.78 -5.51
C PHE A 174 5.91 -10.47 -4.32
N SER A 175 5.59 -11.75 -4.12
CA SER A 175 6.25 -12.61 -3.14
C SER A 175 6.12 -14.08 -3.53
N GLU A 176 6.87 -14.95 -2.86
CA GLU A 176 6.73 -16.41 -3.07
C GLU A 176 5.28 -16.90 -2.88
N ARG A 177 4.52 -16.29 -1.97
CA ARG A 177 3.12 -16.67 -1.67
C ARG A 177 2.16 -16.47 -2.84
N ASN A 178 2.47 -15.54 -3.74
CA ASN A 178 1.62 -15.24 -4.89
C ASN A 178 2.32 -15.47 -6.24
N MET A 179 3.51 -16.09 -6.23
CA MET A 179 4.32 -16.33 -7.42
C MET A 179 3.56 -17.11 -8.51
N GLU A 180 2.71 -18.06 -8.13
CA GLU A 180 1.91 -18.84 -9.07
C GLU A 180 1.05 -17.96 -10.00
N ALA A 181 0.52 -16.84 -9.50
CA ALA A 181 -0.27 -15.90 -10.29
C ALA A 181 0.55 -15.20 -11.40
N TYR A 182 1.87 -15.12 -11.23
CA TYR A 182 2.80 -14.52 -12.19
C TYR A 182 3.43 -15.55 -13.14
N MET A 183 3.26 -16.84 -12.85
CA MET A 183 3.68 -17.94 -13.74
C MET A 183 2.48 -18.53 -14.50
N ALA A 184 1.28 -17.99 -14.28
CA ALA A 184 0.06 -18.44 -14.91
C ALA A 184 0.15 -18.32 -16.45
N PRO A 185 -0.15 -19.39 -17.20
CA PRO A 185 -0.19 -19.32 -18.65
C PRO A 185 -1.32 -18.39 -19.12
N GLY A 186 -1.10 -17.66 -20.21
CA GLY A 186 -2.11 -16.80 -20.83
C GLY A 186 -2.12 -15.33 -20.38
N LYS A 187 -1.28 -14.95 -19.41
CA LYS A 187 -1.00 -13.54 -19.08
C LYS A 187 0.50 -13.25 -19.14
N LEU A 188 0.83 -12.00 -19.43
CA LEU A 188 2.17 -11.48 -19.17
C LEU A 188 2.32 -11.12 -17.69
N SER A 189 3.56 -11.09 -17.21
CA SER A 189 3.88 -10.68 -15.84
C SER A 189 4.82 -9.48 -15.88
N ALA A 190 4.33 -8.32 -15.45
CA ALA A 190 5.09 -7.09 -15.33
C ALA A 190 5.62 -6.95 -13.90
N TYR A 191 6.93 -7.12 -13.74
CA TYR A 191 7.65 -6.98 -12.48
C TYR A 191 8.26 -5.59 -12.40
N ILE A 192 7.92 -4.88 -11.33
CA ILE A 192 8.45 -3.56 -10.97
C ILE A 192 9.43 -3.78 -9.81
N PHE A 193 10.73 -3.67 -10.06
CA PHE A 193 11.74 -3.80 -9.02
C PHE A 193 11.98 -2.43 -8.40
N ALA A 194 11.69 -2.29 -7.10
CA ALA A 194 11.88 -1.06 -6.32
C ALA A 194 12.72 -1.36 -5.07
N THR A 195 13.54 -0.40 -4.66
CA THR A 195 14.38 -0.50 -3.45
C THR A 195 13.74 0.10 -2.22
N THR A 196 12.84 1.09 -2.43
CA THR A 196 12.14 1.79 -1.35
C THR A 196 10.64 1.77 -1.56
N GLU A 197 9.87 1.94 -0.48
CA GLU A 197 8.42 2.06 -0.57
C GLU A 197 7.98 3.33 -1.33
N ASP A 198 8.77 4.39 -1.27
CA ASP A 198 8.47 5.63 -2.00
C ASP A 198 8.62 5.44 -3.52
N GLU A 199 9.65 4.71 -3.97
CA GLU A 199 9.79 4.29 -5.38
C GLU A 199 8.62 3.40 -5.81
N ALA A 200 8.27 2.40 -4.99
CA ALA A 200 7.16 1.50 -5.25
C ALA A 200 5.84 2.27 -5.37
N ARG A 201 5.56 3.18 -4.43
CA ARG A 201 4.38 4.05 -4.44
C ARG A 201 4.35 4.93 -5.69
N ALA A 202 5.46 5.60 -6.03
CA ALA A 202 5.52 6.44 -7.23
C ALA A 202 5.18 5.65 -8.51
N LEU A 203 5.70 4.43 -8.64
CA LEU A 203 5.44 3.57 -9.79
C LEU A 203 4.01 3.00 -9.78
N ARG A 204 3.44 2.71 -8.61
CA ARG A 204 2.03 2.35 -8.50
C ARG A 204 1.13 3.50 -8.97
N HIS A 205 1.41 4.74 -8.57
CA HIS A 205 0.67 5.92 -9.04
C HIS A 205 0.75 6.07 -10.56
N GLU A 206 1.96 5.94 -11.12
CA GLU A 206 2.19 6.06 -12.56
C GLU A 206 1.47 4.96 -13.36
N LEU A 207 1.48 3.72 -12.88
CA LEU A 207 1.09 2.55 -13.68
C LEU A 207 -0.28 1.98 -13.36
N THR A 208 -0.95 2.36 -12.26
CA THR A 208 -2.22 1.73 -11.85
C THR A 208 -3.33 1.87 -12.89
N SER A 209 -3.43 3.03 -13.55
CA SER A 209 -4.41 3.23 -14.62
C SER A 209 -4.18 2.28 -15.80
N LEU A 210 -2.91 2.03 -16.14
CA LEU A 210 -2.53 1.09 -17.18
C LEU A 210 -2.76 -0.36 -16.74
N ALA A 211 -2.41 -0.69 -15.50
CA ALA A 211 -2.59 -2.03 -14.96
C ALA A 211 -4.06 -2.46 -14.97
N LYS A 212 -4.99 -1.55 -14.67
CA LYS A 212 -6.44 -1.81 -14.83
C LYS A 212 -6.83 -2.06 -16.28
N LYS A 213 -6.35 -1.22 -17.20
CA LYS A 213 -6.64 -1.36 -18.63
C LYS A 213 -6.22 -2.73 -19.16
N PHE A 214 -5.13 -3.29 -18.62
CA PHE A 214 -4.56 -4.57 -19.04
C PHE A 214 -4.77 -5.71 -18.02
N GLU A 215 -5.64 -5.59 -17.02
CA GLU A 215 -5.77 -6.57 -15.90
C GLU A 215 -6.09 -7.99 -16.40
N GLN A 216 -6.78 -8.11 -17.53
CA GLN A 216 -7.11 -9.40 -18.15
C GLN A 216 -5.91 -10.05 -18.88
N TYR A 217 -4.90 -9.27 -19.26
CA TYR A 217 -3.79 -9.71 -20.10
C TYR A 217 -2.43 -9.67 -19.41
N VAL A 218 -2.29 -8.85 -18.36
CA VAL A 218 -1.03 -8.59 -17.68
C VAL A 218 -1.26 -8.54 -16.17
N THR A 219 -0.47 -9.31 -15.43
CA THR A 219 -0.38 -9.23 -13.96
C THR A 219 0.77 -8.30 -13.60
N PHE A 220 0.52 -7.29 -12.78
CA PHE A 220 1.54 -6.34 -12.32
C PHE A 220 1.89 -6.60 -10.85
N GLY A 221 3.17 -6.51 -10.51
CA GLY A 221 3.65 -6.67 -9.15
C GLY A 221 4.90 -5.85 -8.86
N VAL A 222 4.98 -5.31 -7.66
CA VAL A 222 6.22 -4.72 -7.14
C VAL A 222 7.03 -5.80 -6.44
N ALA A 223 8.24 -6.07 -6.92
CA ALA A 223 9.20 -6.93 -6.26
C ALA A 223 10.23 -6.06 -5.52
N ASP A 224 10.57 -6.46 -4.29
CA ASP A 224 11.69 -5.88 -3.57
C ASP A 224 13.00 -6.18 -4.32
N ALA A 225 13.68 -5.13 -4.77
CA ALA A 225 14.86 -5.25 -5.61
C ALA A 225 16.08 -5.86 -4.89
N VAL A 226 16.08 -5.85 -3.55
CA VAL A 226 17.13 -6.44 -2.70
C VAL A 226 16.81 -7.91 -2.42
N GLU A 227 15.59 -8.20 -1.97
CA GLU A 227 15.12 -9.57 -1.70
C GLU A 227 15.14 -10.43 -2.97
N TYR A 228 14.69 -9.87 -4.10
CA TYR A 228 14.59 -10.55 -5.38
C TYR A 228 15.72 -10.15 -6.36
N ALA A 229 16.87 -9.71 -5.85
CA ALA A 229 18.04 -9.36 -6.67
C ALA A 229 18.46 -10.49 -7.65
N PRO A 230 18.48 -11.79 -7.27
CA PRO A 230 18.77 -12.87 -8.21
C PRO A 230 17.76 -12.96 -9.36
N MET A 231 16.48 -12.71 -9.10
CA MET A 231 15.44 -12.68 -10.14
C MET A 231 15.65 -11.51 -11.09
N ALA A 232 15.91 -10.31 -10.57
CA ALA A 232 16.20 -9.13 -11.38
C ALA A 232 17.40 -9.40 -12.32
N LYS A 233 18.47 -10.00 -11.79
CA LYS A 233 19.65 -10.39 -12.55
C LYS A 233 19.34 -11.40 -13.65
N ASN A 234 18.52 -12.42 -13.36
CA ASN A 234 18.08 -13.40 -14.35
C ASN A 234 17.26 -12.78 -15.48
N PHE A 235 16.54 -11.68 -15.20
CA PHE A 235 15.85 -10.88 -16.22
C PHE A 235 16.78 -9.94 -17.00
N GLY A 236 18.08 -9.98 -16.74
CA GLY A 236 19.08 -9.13 -17.40
C GLY A 236 19.14 -7.70 -16.84
N LEU A 237 18.56 -7.45 -15.67
CA LEU A 237 18.67 -6.17 -14.99
C LEU A 237 20.00 -6.07 -14.24
N VAL A 238 20.64 -4.91 -14.31
CA VAL A 238 21.89 -4.64 -13.60
C VAL A 238 21.59 -4.23 -12.16
N GLU A 239 22.27 -4.86 -11.21
CA GLU A 239 22.20 -4.52 -9.79
C GLU A 239 22.57 -3.05 -9.54
N GLY A 240 21.91 -2.43 -8.56
CA GLY A 240 22.13 -1.03 -8.21
C GLY A 240 21.59 -0.02 -9.24
N ARG A 241 20.82 -0.46 -10.24
CA ARG A 241 20.14 0.41 -11.23
C ARG A 241 18.62 0.27 -11.12
N PHE A 242 18.11 0.57 -9.93
CA PHE A 242 16.69 0.56 -9.61
C PHE A 242 16.16 2.01 -9.45
N PRO A 243 14.86 2.24 -9.64
CA PRO A 243 13.83 1.26 -10.00
C PRO A 243 13.98 0.72 -11.43
N ALA A 244 13.43 -0.47 -11.68
CA ALA A 244 13.46 -1.12 -12.99
C ALA A 244 12.16 -1.87 -13.30
N LEU A 245 11.87 -2.11 -14.58
CA LEU A 245 10.69 -2.86 -15.01
C LEU A 245 11.09 -3.94 -16.00
N ALA A 246 10.58 -5.15 -15.79
CA ALA A 246 10.71 -6.27 -16.70
C ALA A 246 9.34 -6.91 -16.95
N VAL A 247 9.10 -7.37 -18.17
CA VAL A 247 7.91 -8.11 -18.56
C VAL A 247 8.32 -9.51 -18.96
N HIS A 248 7.80 -10.50 -18.25
CA HIS A 248 7.98 -11.91 -18.54
C HIS A 248 6.74 -12.44 -19.27
N ALA A 249 6.95 -13.27 -20.29
CA ALA A 249 5.90 -14.02 -20.97
C ALA A 249 6.04 -15.52 -20.60
N PRO A 250 5.32 -16.02 -19.56
CA PRO A 250 5.48 -17.38 -19.05
C PRO A 250 5.22 -18.49 -20.07
N MET A 251 4.53 -18.18 -21.17
CA MET A 251 4.21 -19.14 -22.23
C MET A 251 5.43 -19.58 -23.06
N ASN A 252 6.49 -18.77 -23.09
CA ASN A 252 7.69 -19.04 -23.89
C ASN A 252 8.98 -18.54 -23.23
N ASP A 253 8.94 -18.24 -21.93
CA ASP A 253 10.03 -17.75 -21.09
C ASP A 253 10.76 -16.50 -21.64
N ASN A 254 10.14 -15.75 -22.55
CA ASN A 254 10.72 -14.52 -23.04
C ASN A 254 10.63 -13.42 -21.98
N VAL A 255 11.74 -12.70 -21.80
CA VAL A 255 11.82 -11.53 -20.94
C VAL A 255 12.12 -10.29 -21.80
N PHE A 256 11.39 -9.21 -21.52
CA PHE A 256 11.55 -7.90 -22.14
C PHE A 256 11.83 -6.88 -21.04
N THR A 257 12.78 -5.99 -21.23
CA THR A 257 13.18 -5.03 -20.18
C THR A 257 12.89 -3.60 -20.58
N TYR A 258 12.55 -2.79 -19.59
CA TYR A 258 12.58 -1.35 -19.71
C TYR A 258 14.02 -0.88 -19.48
N LEU A 259 14.54 -0.01 -20.34
CA LEU A 259 15.92 0.46 -20.25
C LEU A 259 16.16 1.14 -18.88
N GLN A 260 17.04 0.57 -18.06
CA GLN A 260 17.37 1.11 -16.74
C GLN A 260 17.95 2.53 -16.85
N ARG A 261 17.80 3.32 -15.78
CA ARG A 261 18.14 4.77 -15.72
C ARG A 261 17.25 5.68 -16.55
N ARG A 262 16.20 5.15 -17.15
CA ARG A 262 15.15 5.94 -17.80
C ARG A 262 13.94 6.02 -16.89
N VAL A 263 13.27 7.18 -16.91
CA VAL A 263 12.03 7.39 -16.16
C VAL A 263 10.97 6.43 -16.71
N ILE A 264 10.46 5.53 -15.87
CA ILE A 264 9.38 4.62 -16.25
C ILE A 264 8.09 5.43 -16.37
N ARG A 265 7.55 5.51 -17.59
CA ARG A 265 6.31 6.25 -17.89
C ARG A 265 5.22 5.36 -18.44
N VAL A 266 3.98 5.69 -18.12
CA VAL A 266 2.78 4.97 -18.52
C VAL A 266 2.66 4.79 -20.03
N ASP A 267 2.98 5.81 -20.83
CA ASP A 267 2.86 5.79 -22.30
C ASP A 267 3.87 4.82 -22.94
N VAL A 268 5.08 4.77 -22.40
CA VAL A 268 6.14 3.88 -22.90
C VAL A 268 5.87 2.43 -22.49
N VAL A 269 5.44 2.20 -21.24
CA VAL A 269 5.07 0.87 -20.76
C VAL A 269 3.85 0.35 -21.53
N GLU A 270 2.88 1.21 -21.84
CA GLU A 270 1.76 0.84 -22.70
C GLU A 270 2.21 0.38 -24.08
N GLY A 271 3.09 1.16 -24.74
CA GLY A 271 3.64 0.78 -26.04
C GLY A 271 4.43 -0.53 -26.01
N MET A 272 5.22 -0.74 -24.94
CA MET A 272 5.92 -1.99 -24.68
C MET A 272 4.95 -3.18 -24.59
N LEU A 273 3.94 -3.09 -23.72
CA LEU A 273 2.96 -4.17 -23.53
C LEU A 273 2.17 -4.47 -24.79
N MET A 274 1.72 -3.44 -25.53
CA MET A 274 1.02 -3.63 -26.80
C MET A 274 1.91 -4.33 -27.84
N THR A 275 3.19 -3.97 -27.93
CA THR A 275 4.13 -4.60 -28.87
C THR A 275 4.33 -6.08 -28.55
N ILE A 276 4.44 -6.42 -27.26
CA ILE A 276 4.58 -7.80 -26.79
C ILE A 276 3.29 -8.60 -27.05
N LEU A 277 2.13 -8.07 -26.63
CA LEU A 277 0.82 -8.74 -26.79
C LEU A 277 0.44 -8.96 -28.26
N GLN A 278 0.91 -8.10 -29.17
CA GLN A 278 0.70 -8.27 -30.62
C GLN A 278 1.69 -9.22 -31.28
N GLY A 279 2.64 -9.80 -30.52
CA GLY A 279 3.68 -10.69 -31.05
C GLY A 279 4.69 -9.99 -31.96
N LYS A 280 4.81 -8.65 -31.86
CA LYS A 280 5.73 -7.83 -32.66
C LYS A 280 7.09 -7.62 -32.00
N ALA A 281 7.21 -7.94 -30.72
CA ALA A 281 8.45 -7.80 -29.98
C ALA A 281 9.47 -8.88 -30.37
N THR A 282 10.74 -8.51 -30.50
CA THR A 282 11.83 -9.48 -30.66
C THR A 282 12.28 -10.04 -29.31
N THR A 283 12.73 -11.28 -29.25
CA THR A 283 13.22 -11.89 -28.00
C THR A 283 14.31 -11.03 -27.36
N GLY A 284 14.14 -10.72 -26.06
CA GLY A 284 15.08 -9.89 -25.32
C GLY A 284 15.05 -8.40 -25.69
N GLN A 285 14.04 -7.94 -26.42
CA GLN A 285 13.93 -6.53 -26.79
C GLN A 285 13.90 -5.62 -25.55
N VAL A 286 14.72 -4.57 -25.61
CA VAL A 286 14.76 -3.50 -24.61
C VAL A 286 13.91 -2.33 -25.09
N PHE A 287 13.05 -1.81 -24.22
CA PHE A 287 12.13 -0.71 -24.50
C PHE A 287 12.54 0.58 -23.75
N GLY A 288 11.96 1.72 -24.12
CA GLY A 288 12.12 2.97 -23.37
C GLY A 288 13.40 3.77 -23.64
N ALA A 289 14.12 3.50 -24.73
CA ALA A 289 15.28 4.30 -25.14
C ALA A 289 14.98 5.80 -25.31
N ASN A 290 13.75 6.15 -25.69
CA ASN A 290 13.31 7.54 -25.89
C ASN A 290 12.75 8.21 -24.63
N ALA A 291 12.66 7.49 -23.50
CA ALA A 291 12.21 8.08 -22.25
C ALA A 291 13.28 9.01 -21.66
N PRO A 292 12.91 10.03 -20.85
CA PRO A 292 13.88 10.87 -20.16
C PRO A 292 14.81 10.04 -19.27
N GLU A 293 16.03 10.51 -19.04
CA GLU A 293 16.91 9.93 -18.02
C GLU A 293 16.41 10.30 -16.62
N MET A 294 16.61 9.42 -15.65
CA MET A 294 16.37 9.74 -14.25
C MET A 294 17.46 10.71 -13.77
N GLU A 295 17.06 11.80 -13.12
CA GLU A 295 17.99 12.76 -12.52
C GLU A 295 18.86 12.05 -11.46
N GLY A 296 20.17 12.31 -11.45
CA GLY A 296 21.11 11.69 -10.49
C GLY A 296 21.69 10.33 -10.92
N ALA A 297 21.51 9.88 -12.16
CA ALA A 297 22.05 8.61 -12.68
C ALA A 297 23.59 8.49 -12.68
N GLU A 298 24.32 9.54 -12.27
CA GLU A 298 25.76 9.54 -12.00
C GLU A 298 26.08 9.88 -10.54
N ALA A 299 25.64 9.06 -9.57
CA ALA A 299 26.34 8.93 -8.29
C ALA A 299 25.90 7.68 -7.50
N GLU A 300 26.90 6.82 -7.26
CA GLU A 300 27.06 5.92 -6.12
C GLU A 300 26.07 4.77 -5.88
N ALA A 301 26.63 3.56 -5.98
CA ALA A 301 26.09 2.36 -5.35
C ALA A 301 26.02 2.58 -3.84
N VAL A 302 24.84 2.94 -3.34
CA VAL A 302 24.58 3.01 -1.90
C VAL A 302 24.60 1.59 -1.35
N LYS A 303 25.65 1.28 -0.57
CA LYS A 303 25.69 0.11 0.29
C LYS A 303 24.44 0.11 1.15
N GLY A 304 23.69 -0.98 1.11
CA GLY A 304 22.52 -1.19 1.96
C GLY A 304 22.87 -0.96 3.42
N GLN A 305 22.41 0.15 3.97
CA GLN A 305 22.13 0.28 5.37
C GLN A 305 20.63 0.04 5.51
N ARG A 306 20.34 -1.18 5.92
CA ARG A 306 19.05 -1.53 6.49
C ARG A 306 19.04 -0.90 7.89
N ASP A 307 18.07 -0.04 8.15
CA ASP A 307 17.67 0.26 9.53
C ASP A 307 17.05 -1.04 10.07
N GLU A 308 17.92 -1.93 10.54
CA GLU A 308 17.53 -3.06 11.36
C GLU A 308 17.14 -2.51 12.73
N LEU A 309 15.88 -2.75 13.10
CA LEU A 309 15.39 -2.59 14.47
C LEU A 309 16.09 -3.62 15.37
#